data_AF-K1S626-F1
#
_entry.id   AF-K1S626-F1
#
_cell.length_a   1.000
_cell.length_b   1.000
_cell.length_c   1.000
_cell.angle_alpha   90.00
_cell.angle_beta   90.00
_cell.angle_gamma   90.00
#
_symmetry.space_group_name_H-M   'P 1'
#
loop_
_entity.id
_entity.type
_entity.pdbx_description
1 polymer ?
#
loop_
_entity_poly.entity_id
_entity_poly.type
_entity_poly.pdbx_seq_one_letter_code
_entity_poly.pdbx_strand_id
1 'polypeptide(L)'
;MDIFSFEGYIFDLDGTLLDSMGLWDDIYVKVLGDFNIKAPSDYLFNVNHMSLCDGAAYTVERFRLEGVVKKEEIADMWTRLSKNQYESTVPLKNGAADFCTA
;
A
#
# COMPACT_ATOMS: atom_id res chain seq x y z
N MET A 1 -31.64 -4.51 11.44
CA MET A 1 -30.92 -5.77 11.23
C MET A 1 -29.96 -5.89 12.39
N ASP A 2 -30.07 -6.95 13.18
CA ASP A 2 -29.12 -7.22 14.26
C ASP A 2 -27.90 -7.87 13.64
N ILE A 3 -26.77 -7.17 13.66
CA ILE A 3 -25.53 -7.70 13.09
C ILE A 3 -24.90 -8.76 14.00
N PHE A 4 -25.30 -8.85 15.27
CA PHE A 4 -24.73 -9.77 16.25
C PHE A 4 -25.36 -11.16 16.21
N SER A 5 -26.39 -11.37 15.37
CA SER A 5 -27.04 -12.68 15.22
C SER A 5 -26.28 -13.66 14.31
N PHE A 6 -25.17 -13.23 13.70
CA PHE A 6 -24.37 -14.10 12.83
C PHE A 6 -23.44 -15.00 13.64
N GLU A 7 -23.21 -16.21 13.12
CA GLU A 7 -22.32 -17.19 13.74
C GLU A 7 -20.82 -16.88 13.52
N GLY A 8 -20.49 -15.95 12.62
CA GLY A 8 -19.10 -15.57 12.34
C GLY A 8 -18.97 -14.37 11.41
N TYR A 9 -17.77 -13.79 11.41
CA TYR A 9 -17.41 -12.59 10.64
C TYR A 9 -16.05 -12.79 9.99
N ILE A 10 -15.90 -12.27 8.76
CA ILE A 10 -14.62 -12.21 8.04
C ILE A 10 -14.31 -10.74 7.82
N PHE A 11 -13.11 -10.32 8.22
CA PHE A 11 -12.63 -8.96 8.04
C PHE A 11 -11.48 -8.96 7.05
N ASP A 12 -11.52 -8.01 6.13
CA ASP A 12 -10.31 -7.57 5.46
C ASP A 12 -9.39 -6.86 6.47
N LEU A 13 -8.09 -6.81 6.18
CA LEU A 13 -7.11 -6.17 7.07
C LEU A 13 -6.98 -4.69 6.74
N ASP A 14 -6.64 -4.39 5.49
CA ASP A 14 -6.25 -3.06 5.03
C ASP A 14 -7.45 -2.13 4.87
N GLY A 15 -7.34 -0.92 5.44
CA GLY A 15 -8.43 0.05 5.47
C GLY A 15 -9.66 -0.36 6.29
N THR A 16 -9.71 -1.60 6.81
CA THR A 16 -10.81 -2.18 7.59
C THR A 16 -10.42 -2.33 9.06
N LEU A 17 -9.50 -3.25 9.39
CA LEU A 17 -8.99 -3.40 10.76
C LEU A 17 -7.83 -2.45 11.05
N LEU A 18 -7.01 -2.17 10.03
CA LEU A 18 -5.91 -1.21 10.09
C LEU A 18 -6.32 0.10 9.44
N ASP A 19 -5.88 1.22 10.01
CA ASP A 19 -6.01 2.52 9.36
C ASP A 19 -4.84 2.74 8.38
N SER A 20 -4.76 1.88 7.37
CA SER A 20 -3.68 1.83 6.38
C SER A 20 -4.01 2.52 5.06
N MET A 21 -5.17 3.17 4.93
CA MET A 21 -5.52 3.88 3.71
C MET A 21 -4.52 5.02 3.43
N GLY A 22 -3.95 5.04 2.23
CA GLY A 22 -2.93 6.01 1.83
C GLY A 22 -1.48 5.58 2.10
N LEU A 23 -1.25 4.50 2.85
CA LEU A 23 0.09 3.98 3.09
C LEU A 23 0.85 3.68 1.78
N TRP A 24 0.19 3.00 0.85
CA TRP A 24 0.77 2.64 -0.44
C TRP A 24 1.04 3.86 -1.31
N ASP A 25 0.15 4.86 -1.29
CA ASP A 25 0.36 6.13 -2.00
C ASP A 25 1.63 6.83 -1.52
N ASP A 26 1.83 6.90 -0.20
CA ASP A 26 3.04 7.50 0.40
C ASP A 26 4.30 6.73 0.02
N ILE A 27 4.25 5.39 0.00
CA ILE A 27 5.37 4.54 -0.40
C ILE A 27 5.74 4.77 -1.86
N TYR A 28 4.75 4.80 -2.75
CA TYR A 28 4.99 5.01 -4.18
C TYR A 28 5.54 6.41 -4.45
N VAL A 29 4.98 7.44 -3.81
CA VAL A 29 5.48 8.82 -3.91
C VAL A 29 6.90 8.93 -3.36
N LYS A 30 7.19 8.28 -2.22
CA LYS A 30 8.51 8.30 -1.60
C LYS A 30 9.57 7.69 -2.51
N VAL A 31 9.31 6.51 -3.07
CA VAL A 31 10.27 5.84 -3.97
C VAL A 31 10.48 6.64 -5.25
N LEU A 32 9.45 7.24 -5.84
CA LEU A 32 9.64 8.17 -6.95
C LEU A 32 10.53 9.36 -6.57
N GLY A 33 10.35 9.89 -5.35
CA GLY A 33 11.17 10.95 -4.79
C GLY A 33 12.66 10.61 -4.71
N ASP A 34 13.02 9.35 -4.42
CA ASP A 34 14.41 8.88 -4.38
C ASP A 34 15.10 8.99 -5.77
N PHE A 35 14.31 8.99 -6.85
CA PHE A 35 14.78 9.24 -8.22
C PHE A 35 14.60 10.70 -8.68
N ASN A 36 14.30 11.62 -7.77
CA ASN A 36 13.95 13.03 -8.05
C ASN A 36 12.72 13.18 -8.97
N ILE A 37 11.78 12.23 -8.93
CA ILE A 37 10.55 12.27 -9.72
C ILE A 37 9.39 12.67 -8.82
N LYS A 38 8.65 13.70 -9.22
CA LYS A 38 7.36 14.03 -8.60
C LYS A 38 6.27 13.16 -9.22
N ALA A 39 5.48 12.48 -8.39
CA ALA A 39 4.36 11.67 -8.85
C ALA A 39 3.37 12.50 -9.70
N PRO A 40 3.13 12.14 -10.98
CA PRO A 40 2.05 12.71 -11.78
C PRO A 40 0.68 12.44 -11.15
N SER A 41 -0.31 13.30 -11.42
CA SER A 41 -1.65 13.22 -10.81
C SER A 41 -2.40 11.92 -11.12
N ASP A 42 -2.08 11.27 -12.23
CA ASP A 42 -2.70 10.01 -12.68
C ASP A 42 -1.88 8.77 -12.26
N TYR A 43 -0.66 8.95 -11.75
CA TYR A 43 0.23 7.81 -11.47
C TYR A 43 -0.31 6.89 -10.38
N LEU A 44 -0.75 7.46 -9.24
CA LEU A 44 -1.30 6.70 -8.13
C LEU A 44 -2.55 5.90 -8.55
N PHE A 45 -3.44 6.53 -9.31
CA PHE A 45 -4.62 5.85 -9.86
C PHE A 45 -4.23 4.64 -10.70
N ASN A 46 -3.23 4.77 -11.57
CA ASN A 46 -2.83 3.66 -12.43
C ASN A 46 -2.10 2.54 -11.67
N VAL A 47 -1.16 2.88 -10.77
CA VAL A 47 -0.34 1.88 -10.07
C VAL A 47 -1.13 1.13 -9.00
N ASN A 48 -2.11 1.76 -8.34
CA ASN A 48 -2.92 1.14 -7.28
C ASN A 48 -3.80 -0.02 -7.76
N HIS A 49 -4.02 -0.15 -9.07
CA HIS A 49 -4.80 -1.25 -9.65
C HIS A 49 -3.93 -2.42 -10.14
N MET A 50 -2.63 -2.35 -9.91
CA MET A 50 -1.67 -3.35 -10.40
C MET A 50 -1.15 -4.22 -9.26
N SER A 51 -0.67 -5.42 -9.62
CA SER A 51 0.14 -6.20 -8.68
C SER A 51 1.44 -5.45 -8.36
N LEU A 52 2.09 -5.78 -7.25
CA LEU A 52 3.35 -5.15 -6.84
C LEU A 52 4.43 -5.25 -7.93
N CYS A 53 4.53 -6.41 -8.59
CA CYS A 53 5.49 -6.63 -9.68
C CYS A 53 5.12 -5.87 -10.97
N ASP A 54 3.83 -5.85 -11.33
CA ASP A 54 3.36 -5.15 -12.52
C ASP A 54 3.45 -3.63 -12.34
N GLY A 55 3.10 -3.12 -11.16
CA GLY A 55 3.26 -1.73 -10.79
C GLY A 55 4.72 -1.29 -10.82
N ALA A 56 5.64 -2.14 -10.37
CA ALA A 56 7.07 -1.86 -10.42
C ALA A 56 7.59 -1.81 -11.88
N ALA A 57 7.16 -2.77 -12.71
CA ALA A 57 7.47 -2.78 -14.14
C ALA A 57 6.94 -1.51 -14.83
N TYR A 58 5.67 -1.19 -14.58
CA TYR A 58 5.01 0.02 -15.07
C TYR A 58 5.75 1.29 -14.66
N THR A 59 6.21 1.37 -13.40
CA THR A 59 6.95 2.52 -12.89
C THR A 59 8.27 2.70 -13.62
N VAL A 60 9.03 1.62 -13.78
CA VAL A 60 10.31 1.66 -14.50
C VAL A 60 10.11 2.10 -15.95
N GLU A 61 9.13 1.51 -16.65
CA GLU A 61 8.84 1.83 -18.05
C GLU A 61 8.34 3.29 -18.20
N ARG A 62 7.39 3.69 -17.36
CA ARG A 62 6.76 5.02 -17.42
C ARG A 62 7.77 6.15 -17.24
N PHE A 63 8.76 5.96 -16.38
CA PHE A 63 9.77 6.98 -16.08
C PHE A 63 11.13 6.71 -16.73
N ARG A 64 11.23 5.71 -17.61
CA ARG A 64 12.45 5.33 -18.34
C ARG A 64 13.65 5.06 -17.43
N LEU A 65 13.41 4.26 -16.39
CA LEU A 65 14.39 3.95 -15.36
C LEU A 65 15.18 2.65 -15.63
N GLU A 66 15.03 2.03 -16.80
CA GLU A 66 15.59 0.70 -17.12
C GLU A 66 17.14 0.67 -17.04
N GLY A 67 17.79 1.81 -17.28
CA GLY A 67 19.25 1.97 -17.14
C GLY A 67 19.71 2.38 -15.74
N VAL A 68 18.78 2.59 -14.81
CA VAL A 68 19.03 3.13 -13.46
C VAL A 68 18.71 2.11 -12.39
N VAL A 69 17.57 1.41 -12.51
CA VAL A 69 17.07 0.47 -11.50
C VAL A 69 16.22 -0.60 -12.16
N LYS A 70 16.30 -1.83 -11.66
CA LYS A 70 15.45 -2.93 -12.13
C LYS A 70 14.07 -2.87 -11.47
N LYS A 71 13.05 -3.38 -12.14
CA LYS A 71 11.69 -3.46 -11.57
C LYS A 71 11.65 -4.26 -10.27
N GLU A 72 12.46 -5.31 -10.15
CA GLU A 72 12.56 -6.11 -8.92
C GLU A 72 13.09 -5.28 -7.75
N GLU A 73 14.04 -4.38 -8.00
CA GLU A 73 14.58 -3.50 -6.96
C GLU A 73 13.54 -2.46 -6.50
N ILE A 74 12.70 -1.95 -7.40
CA ILE A 74 11.56 -1.09 -7.04
C ILE A 74 10.55 -1.85 -6.17
N ALA A 75 10.19 -3.07 -6.56
CA ALA A 75 9.31 -3.94 -5.78
C ALA A 75 9.88 -4.24 -4.38
N ASP A 76 11.18 -4.49 -4.28
CA ASP A 76 11.87 -4.71 -3.00
C ASP A 76 11.89 -3.45 -2.13
N MET A 77 12.09 -2.27 -2.72
CA MET A 77 12.01 -1.00 -2.01
C MET A 77 10.62 -0.79 -1.40
N TRP A 78 9.56 -1.02 -2.19
CA TRP A 78 8.18 -0.91 -1.71
C TRP A 78 7.89 -1.92 -0.60
N THR A 79 8.29 -3.19 -0.79
CA THR A 79 8.08 -4.26 0.19
C THR A 79 8.77 -3.96 1.51
N ARG A 80 10.01 -3.46 1.47
CA ARG A 80 10.75 -3.06 2.68
C ARG A 80 10.07 -1.90 3.41
N LEU A 81 9.62 -0.89 2.66
CA LEU A 81 8.95 0.27 3.24
C LEU A 81 7.59 -0.10 3.84
N SER A 82 6.79 -0.90 3.13
CA SER A 82 5.48 -1.34 3.62
C SER A 82 5.63 -2.17 4.89
N LYS A 83 6.56 -3.13 4.90
CA LYS A 83 6.85 -3.94 6.10
C LYS A 83 7.14 -3.08 7.32
N ASN A 84 8.06 -2.12 7.18
CA ASN A 84 8.40 -1.22 8.30
C ASN A 84 7.19 -0.44 8.80
N GLN A 85 6.32 0.02 7.89
CA GLN A 85 5.14 0.81 8.25
C GLN A 85 4.07 -0.05 8.94
N TYR A 86 3.78 -1.24 8.42
CA TYR A 86 2.86 -2.18 9.07
C TYR A 86 3.35 -2.65 10.43
N GLU A 87 4.66 -2.79 10.62
CA GLU A 87 5.24 -3.21 11.91
C GLU A 87 5.24 -2.10 12.96
N SER A 88 5.39 -0.82 12.55
CA SER A 88 5.76 0.25 13.49
C SER A 88 4.81 1.44 13.55
N THR A 89 4.01 1.69 12.52
CA THR A 89 3.35 3.00 12.34
C THR A 89 1.85 2.91 12.09
N VAL A 90 1.38 1.87 11.41
CA VAL A 90 -0.03 1.74 11.03
C VAL A 90 -0.87 1.43 12.30
N PRO A 91 -1.78 2.33 12.70
CA PRO A 91 -2.63 2.08 13.87
C PRO A 91 -3.82 1.19 13.52
N LEU A 92 -4.46 0.65 14.55
CA LEU A 92 -5.78 0.05 14.41
C LEU A 92 -6.80 1.11 13.98
N LYS A 93 -7.74 0.73 13.14
CA LYS A 93 -8.87 1.59 12.79
C LYS A 93 -9.73 1.82 14.03
N ASN A 94 -10.26 3.04 14.17
CA ASN A 94 -11.09 3.41 15.30
C ASN A 94 -12.25 2.41 15.49
N GLY A 95 -12.34 1.81 16.68
CA GLY A 95 -13.35 0.81 17.03
C GLY A 95 -13.05 -0.64 16.59
N ALA A 96 -11.99 -0.89 15.82
CA ALA A 96 -11.65 -2.25 15.38
C ALA A 96 -11.28 -3.17 16.55
N ALA A 97 -10.47 -2.68 17.49
CA ALA A 97 -10.09 -3.42 18.70
C ALA A 97 -11.32 -3.80 19.52
N ASP A 98 -12.18 -2.83 19.79
CA ASP A 98 -13.39 -3.00 20.61
C ASP A 98 -14.35 -4.00 19.94
N PHE A 99 -14.50 -3.93 18.61
CA PHE A 99 -15.38 -4.84 17.88
C PHE A 99 -14.88 -6.29 17.91
N CYS A 100 -13.57 -6.51 17.77
CA CYS A 100 -13.00 -7.87 17.71
C CYS A 100 -12.76 -8.51 19.07
N THR A 101 -12.93 -7.78 20.17
CA THR A 101 -12.74 -8.28 21.54
C THR A 101 -14.01 -8.29 22.40
N ALA A 102 -15.12 -7.76 21.87
CA ALA A 102 -16.46 -7.90 22.42
C ALA A 102 -17.01 -9.32 22.27
#